data_AF-A0AAV0IUN8-F1
#
_entry.id   AF-A0AAV0IUN8-F1
#
_cell.length_a   1.000
_cell.length_b   1.000
_cell.length_c   1.000
_cell.angle_alpha   90.00
_cell.angle_beta   90.00
_cell.angle_gamma   90.00
#
_symmetry.space_group_name_H-M   'P 1'
#
loop_
_entity.id
_entity.type
_entity.pdbx_description
1 polymer ?
#
loop_
_entity_poly.entity_id
_entity_poly.type
_entity_poly.pdbx_seq_one_letter_code
_entity_poly.pdbx_strand_id
1 'polypeptide(L)'
;MVEMTQAFDLLDVCYEQIGPDMLMSGSLQPIPDPTPIIPSENETLAIDPTVNPYEPSIIFFYKTWDPYGAFSNFSAHSIKMPEENGGNVTWSSVEHYYQASKFMGVSDSGAKDCIGKIKSAKSPEEAAKVGRSMQRLHPNLVRADWEDVKIDVMYSGLRCKFSSYPYLKSMLLATSGSVLVEASPHDLFWGGGREGEGLNYLGRLLMRLRSEFLGESSTSSESTCLAL
;
A
#
# COMPACT_ATOMS: atom_id res chain seq x y z
N MET A 1 36.33 7.64 26.04
CA MET A 1 36.89 6.96 24.86
C MET A 1 36.04 7.43 23.71
N VAL A 2 36.55 8.32 22.86
CA VAL A 2 35.78 8.89 21.75
C VAL A 2 35.85 7.86 20.62
N GLU A 3 34.75 7.15 20.37
CA GLU A 3 34.61 6.36 19.15
C GLU A 3 34.54 7.35 17.97
N MET A 4 35.54 7.31 17.10
CA MET A 4 35.50 8.04 15.83
C MET A 4 34.55 7.31 14.89
N THR A 5 33.26 7.62 14.98
CA THR A 5 32.21 7.07 14.11
C THR A 5 32.14 7.82 12.78
N GLN A 6 33.12 7.58 11.90
CA GLN A 6 32.96 7.54 10.44
C GLN A 6 34.34 7.47 9.78
N ALA A 7 34.82 6.23 9.57
CA ALA A 7 35.83 5.99 8.56
C ALA A 7 35.11 5.95 7.20
N PHE A 8 35.53 6.79 6.25
CA PHE A 8 35.03 6.70 4.88
C PHE A 8 35.77 5.57 4.17
N ASP A 9 35.04 4.53 3.78
CA ASP A 9 35.59 3.46 2.94
C ASP A 9 35.70 3.95 1.50
N LEU A 10 36.92 4.33 1.12
CA LEU A 10 37.25 4.74 -0.24
C LEU A 10 37.56 3.52 -1.11
N LEU A 11 37.07 3.52 -2.35
CA LEU A 11 37.48 2.62 -3.41
C LEU A 11 38.76 3.16 -4.08
N ASP A 12 39.58 2.26 -4.62
CA ASP A 12 40.79 2.58 -5.38
C ASP A 12 41.74 3.55 -4.65
N VAL A 13 41.98 3.27 -3.36
CA VAL A 13 42.80 4.14 -2.51
C VAL A 13 44.26 4.11 -2.94
N CYS A 14 44.78 5.28 -3.31
CA CYS A 14 46.18 5.54 -3.57
C CYS A 14 46.79 6.40 -2.46
N TYR A 15 48.04 6.10 -2.13
CA TYR A 15 48.85 6.79 -1.14
C TYR A 15 50.04 7.41 -1.87
N GLU A 16 50.27 8.71 -1.71
CA GLU A 16 51.44 9.40 -2.26
C GLU A 16 52.14 10.20 -1.17
N GLN A 17 53.45 10.01 -1.00
CA GLN A 17 54.23 10.75 -0.02
C GLN A 17 54.71 12.07 -0.62
N ILE A 18 54.28 13.19 -0.03
CA ILE A 18 54.62 14.55 -0.47
C ILE A 18 55.38 15.23 0.68
N GLY A 19 56.70 15.10 0.66
CA GLY A 19 57.57 15.62 1.73
C GLY A 19 57.32 14.89 3.07
N PRO A 20 57.02 15.60 4.17
CA PRO A 20 56.67 14.98 5.44
C PRO A 20 55.21 14.49 5.49
N ASP A 21 54.38 14.86 4.53
CA ASP A 21 52.94 14.56 4.52
C ASP A 21 52.60 13.36 3.62
N MET A 22 51.46 12.71 3.86
CA MET A 22 50.94 11.62 3.05
C MET A 22 49.58 11.99 2.48
N LEU A 23 49.49 12.08 1.15
CA LEU A 23 48.26 12.34 0.43
C LEU A 23 47.49 11.03 0.23
N MET A 24 46.21 11.09 0.58
CA MET A 24 45.23 10.03 0.37
C MET A 24 44.27 10.43 -0.73
N SER A 25 44.19 9.63 -1.79
CA SER A 25 43.19 9.80 -2.85
C SER A 25 42.42 8.50 -3.05
N GLY A 26 41.12 8.59 -3.27
CA GLY A 26 40.27 7.45 -3.60
C GLY A 26 38.89 7.94 -4.02
N SER A 27 38.09 7.06 -4.63
CA SER A 27 36.71 7.37 -4.98
C SER A 27 35.78 6.97 -3.83
N LEU A 28 34.85 7.85 -3.46
CA LEU A 28 33.78 7.48 -2.53
C LEU A 28 32.91 6.41 -3.19
N GLN A 29 32.47 5.42 -2.41
CA GLN A 29 31.37 4.57 -2.85
C GLN A 29 30.17 5.46 -3.24
N PRO A 30 29.45 5.14 -4.33
CA PRO A 30 28.17 5.77 -4.58
C PRO A 30 27.32 5.61 -3.32
N ILE A 31 26.92 6.72 -2.71
CA ILE A 31 25.95 6.69 -1.62
C ILE A 31 24.72 6.01 -2.22
N PRO A 32 24.22 4.88 -1.67
CA PRO A 32 22.98 4.29 -2.12
C PRO A 32 21.93 5.38 -2.09
N ASP A 33 21.32 5.67 -3.24
CA ASP A 33 20.31 6.71 -3.36
C ASP A 33 19.24 6.47 -2.28
N PRO A 34 19.08 7.35 -1.29
CA PRO A 34 18.07 7.20 -0.25
C PRO A 34 16.68 7.55 -0.78
N THR A 35 16.49 7.64 -2.11
CA THR A 35 15.16 7.57 -2.69
C THR A 35 14.46 6.35 -2.11
N PRO A 36 13.27 6.53 -1.51
CA PRO A 36 12.42 5.41 -1.16
C PRO A 36 12.33 4.50 -2.38
N ILE A 37 12.11 3.19 -2.18
CA ILE A 37 11.71 2.26 -3.22
C ILE A 37 10.26 2.61 -3.62
N ILE A 38 10.10 3.83 -4.13
CA ILE A 38 9.02 4.26 -4.98
C ILE A 38 9.10 3.34 -6.21
N PRO A 39 7.96 2.82 -6.73
CA PRO A 39 7.95 2.12 -8.01
C PRO A 39 8.86 2.83 -9.01
N SER A 40 9.69 2.06 -9.73
CA SER A 40 10.58 2.64 -10.74
C SER A 40 9.79 3.56 -11.68
N GLU A 41 10.43 4.53 -12.33
CA GLU A 41 9.75 5.47 -13.24
C GLU A 41 8.82 4.75 -14.24
N ASN A 42 9.29 3.63 -14.80
CA ASN A 42 8.54 2.79 -15.72
C ASN A 42 7.34 2.09 -15.03
N GLU A 43 7.50 1.62 -13.79
CA GLU A 43 6.39 1.02 -13.03
C GLU A 43 5.35 2.07 -12.64
N THR A 44 5.78 3.26 -12.21
CA THR A 44 4.89 4.34 -11.79
C THR A 44 4.03 4.81 -12.97
N LEU A 45 4.64 5.01 -14.15
CA LEU A 45 3.92 5.33 -15.39
C LEU A 45 2.97 4.21 -15.83
N ALA A 46 3.39 2.94 -15.70
CA ALA A 46 2.53 1.80 -16.06
C ALA A 46 1.33 1.64 -15.11
N ILE A 47 1.49 2.00 -13.84
CA ILE A 47 0.42 1.98 -12.82
C ILE A 47 -0.51 3.17 -13.00
N ASP A 48 0.04 4.37 -13.17
CA ASP A 48 -0.71 5.60 -13.39
C ASP A 48 -0.03 6.55 -14.38
N PRO A 49 -0.55 6.65 -15.62
CA PRO A 49 0.00 7.52 -16.66
C PRO A 49 0.00 9.02 -16.32
N THR A 50 -0.75 9.45 -15.29
CA THR A 50 -0.82 10.86 -14.89
C THR A 50 0.41 11.34 -14.12
N VAL A 51 1.19 10.42 -13.54
CA VAL A 51 2.35 10.76 -12.73
C VAL A 51 3.53 11.13 -13.64
N ASN A 52 4.06 12.34 -13.46
CA ASN A 52 5.30 12.75 -14.12
C ASN A 52 6.49 12.09 -13.42
N PRO A 53 7.30 11.26 -14.11
CA PRO A 53 8.41 10.55 -13.49
C PRO A 53 9.57 11.47 -13.08
N TYR A 54 9.67 12.67 -13.66
CA TYR A 54 10.81 13.57 -13.46
C TYR A 54 10.68 14.49 -12.23
N GLU A 55 9.45 14.75 -11.76
CA GLU A 55 9.16 15.51 -10.53
C GLU A 55 7.86 15.01 -9.87
N PRO A 56 7.84 13.79 -9.31
CA PRO A 56 6.63 13.27 -8.68
C PRO A 56 6.35 14.01 -7.37
N SER A 57 5.20 14.68 -7.30
CA SER A 57 4.62 15.09 -6.01
C SER A 57 4.28 13.82 -5.21
N ILE A 58 4.78 13.71 -3.98
CA ILE A 58 4.53 12.55 -3.12
C ILE A 58 3.51 12.93 -2.05
N ILE A 59 2.43 12.16 -1.96
CA ILE A 59 1.42 12.27 -0.91
C ILE A 59 1.57 11.09 0.03
N PHE A 60 2.00 11.38 1.24
CA PHE A 60 2.05 10.41 2.33
C PHE A 60 0.69 10.36 3.04
N PHE A 61 0.24 9.15 3.35
CA PHE A 61 -0.92 8.92 4.20
C PHE A 61 -0.62 7.80 5.19
N TYR A 62 -1.06 7.93 6.44
CA TYR A 62 -0.82 6.90 7.45
C TYR A 62 -1.93 6.86 8.48
N LYS A 63 -2.17 7.97 9.20
CA LYS A 63 -3.16 7.98 10.27
C LYS A 63 -4.53 8.30 9.72
N THR A 64 -5.54 7.66 10.28
CA THR A 64 -6.94 7.80 9.81
C THR A 64 -7.54 9.19 10.04
N TRP A 65 -6.91 10.03 10.87
CA TRP A 65 -7.30 11.42 11.12
C TRP A 65 -6.56 12.44 10.24
N ASP A 66 -5.60 12.01 9.43
CA ASP A 66 -4.89 12.89 8.51
C ASP A 66 -5.80 13.28 7.32
N PRO A 67 -5.46 14.34 6.55
CA PRO A 67 -6.24 14.75 5.38
C PRO A 67 -6.51 13.62 4.37
N TYR A 68 -5.55 12.72 4.21
CA TYR A 68 -5.63 11.52 3.38
C TYR A 68 -5.82 10.23 4.20
N GLY A 69 -6.20 10.33 5.48
CA GLY A 69 -6.41 9.18 6.36
C GLY A 69 -7.51 8.24 5.85
N ALA A 70 -8.43 8.78 5.04
CA ALA A 70 -9.43 7.99 4.34
C ALA A 70 -8.85 7.08 3.24
N PHE A 71 -7.57 7.18 2.89
CA PHE A 71 -6.90 6.24 1.98
C PHE A 71 -6.49 4.95 2.67
N SER A 72 -6.30 4.98 3.99
CA SER A 72 -6.01 3.78 4.78
C SER A 72 -7.16 2.77 4.72
N ASN A 73 -6.84 1.48 4.61
CA ASN A 73 -7.78 0.37 4.78
C ASN A 73 -8.35 0.29 6.22
N PHE A 74 -7.71 0.97 7.18
CA PHE A 74 -8.19 1.13 8.56
C PHE A 74 -9.19 2.27 8.71
N SER A 75 -9.50 3.04 7.67
CA SER A 75 -10.53 4.08 7.78
C SER A 75 -11.90 3.45 8.07
N ALA A 76 -12.71 4.08 8.92
CA ALA A 76 -14.05 3.62 9.31
C ALA A 76 -15.10 3.85 8.21
N HIS A 77 -14.97 3.13 7.09
CA HIS A 77 -15.89 3.16 5.96
C HIS A 77 -16.39 1.74 5.69
N SER A 78 -17.69 1.53 5.91
CA SER A 78 -18.30 0.23 5.69
C SER A 78 -18.36 -0.11 4.19
N ILE A 79 -18.08 -1.37 3.84
CA ILE A 79 -18.16 -1.85 2.45
C ILE A 79 -19.16 -2.99 2.33
N LYS A 80 -19.84 -3.07 1.19
CA LYS A 80 -20.79 -4.14 0.87
C LYS A 80 -20.14 -5.03 -0.19
N MET A 81 -19.74 -6.24 0.20
CA MET A 81 -19.09 -7.20 -0.68
C MET A 81 -20.07 -8.31 -1.06
N PRO A 82 -20.10 -8.74 -2.34
CA PRO A 82 -20.94 -9.85 -2.76
C PRO A 82 -20.48 -11.17 -2.14
N GLU A 83 -21.43 -12.04 -1.84
CA GLU A 83 -21.18 -13.43 -1.45
C GLU A 83 -21.44 -14.38 -2.62
N GLU A 84 -20.79 -15.55 -2.58
CA GLU A 84 -20.96 -16.62 -3.58
C GLU A 84 -22.43 -17.07 -3.72
N ASN A 85 -23.22 -16.94 -2.67
CA ASN A 85 -24.65 -17.31 -2.65
C ASN A 85 -25.58 -16.25 -3.26
N GLY A 86 -25.04 -15.19 -3.87
CA GLY A 86 -25.82 -14.11 -4.48
C GLY A 86 -26.32 -13.03 -3.50
N GLY A 87 -25.86 -13.08 -2.24
CA GLY A 87 -26.12 -12.07 -1.22
C GLY A 87 -25.04 -10.97 -1.18
N ASN A 88 -25.23 -9.99 -0.29
CA ASN A 88 -24.20 -8.99 0.03
C ASN A 88 -23.93 -8.99 1.53
N VAL A 89 -22.65 -9.02 1.91
CA VAL A 89 -22.22 -8.85 3.31
C VAL A 89 -21.63 -7.47 3.51
N THR A 90 -22.12 -6.80 4.56
CA THR A 90 -21.52 -5.54 5.02
C THR A 90 -20.37 -5.82 5.98
N TRP A 91 -19.23 -5.20 5.72
CA TRP A 91 -18.05 -5.20 6.57
C TRP A 91 -17.80 -3.79 7.10
N SER A 92 -17.44 -3.65 8.38
CA SER A 92 -17.25 -2.35 9.03
C SER A 92 -16.07 -1.55 8.46
N SER A 93 -15.09 -2.23 7.85
CA SER A 93 -14.00 -1.61 7.11
C SER A 93 -13.43 -2.57 6.07
N VAL A 94 -12.55 -2.06 5.19
CA VAL A 94 -11.74 -2.88 4.27
C VAL A 94 -10.88 -3.87 5.05
N GLU A 95 -10.33 -3.48 6.20
CA GLU A 95 -9.54 -4.37 7.06
C GLU A 95 -10.35 -5.56 7.60
N HIS A 96 -11.62 -5.36 7.98
CA HIS A 96 -12.48 -6.47 8.42
C HIS A 96 -12.67 -7.50 7.31
N TYR A 97 -12.97 -7.02 6.10
CA TYR A 97 -13.10 -7.86 4.92
C TYR A 97 -11.80 -8.59 4.60
N TYR A 98 -10.67 -7.87 4.57
CA TYR A 98 -9.35 -8.44 4.25
C TYR A 98 -8.96 -9.56 5.22
N GLN A 99 -9.10 -9.35 6.53
CA GLN A 99 -8.77 -10.37 7.54
C GLN A 99 -9.72 -11.56 7.49
N ALA A 100 -11.02 -11.34 7.28
CA ALA A 100 -11.98 -12.41 7.15
C ALA A 100 -11.74 -13.25 5.87
N SER A 101 -11.29 -12.60 4.79
CA SER A 101 -11.02 -13.24 3.50
C SER A 101 -9.95 -14.34 3.56
N LYS A 102 -9.07 -14.29 4.57
CA LYS A 102 -8.10 -15.36 4.85
C LYS A 102 -8.76 -16.71 5.13
N PHE A 103 -9.95 -16.70 5.72
CA PHE A 103 -10.66 -17.88 6.18
C PHE A 103 -11.86 -18.23 5.29
N MET A 104 -12.17 -17.40 4.29
CA MET A 104 -13.26 -17.66 3.34
C MET A 104 -12.92 -18.82 2.40
N GLY A 105 -13.93 -19.59 2.00
CA GLY A 105 -13.77 -20.76 1.13
C GLY A 105 -13.28 -22.04 1.84
N VAL A 106 -12.89 -21.95 3.12
CA VAL A 106 -12.47 -23.12 3.90
C VAL A 106 -13.70 -23.81 4.50
N SER A 107 -13.85 -25.11 4.24
CA SER A 107 -15.04 -25.88 4.66
C SER A 107 -15.13 -26.14 6.17
N ASP A 108 -14.02 -26.02 6.88
CA ASP A 108 -13.90 -26.25 8.32
C ASP A 108 -14.77 -25.25 9.13
N SER A 109 -15.51 -25.74 10.13
CA SER A 109 -16.35 -24.89 10.98
C SER A 109 -15.55 -23.85 11.77
N GLY A 110 -14.30 -24.15 12.15
CA GLY A 110 -13.41 -23.22 12.82
C GLY A 110 -13.09 -21.99 11.98
N ALA A 111 -13.04 -22.12 10.64
CA ALA A 111 -12.85 -20.99 9.75
C ALA A 111 -14.04 -20.02 9.80
N LYS A 112 -15.27 -20.56 9.85
CA LYS A 112 -16.50 -19.75 10.02
C LYS A 112 -16.51 -19.00 11.36
N ASP A 113 -16.05 -19.64 12.43
CA ASP A 113 -15.91 -18.98 13.73
C ASP A 113 -14.87 -17.87 13.72
N CYS A 114 -13.75 -18.05 13.00
CA CYS A 114 -12.75 -17.01 12.80
C CYS A 114 -13.36 -15.80 12.08
N ILE A 115 -14.10 -16.04 10.99
CA ILE A 115 -14.80 -14.99 10.23
C ILE A 115 -15.78 -14.23 11.13
N GLY A 116 -16.60 -14.96 11.92
CA GLY A 116 -17.55 -14.36 12.85
C GLY A 116 -16.87 -13.43 13.86
N LYS A 117 -15.78 -13.89 14.49
CA LYS A 117 -15.00 -13.09 15.45
C LYS A 117 -14.39 -11.83 14.82
N ILE A 118 -13.87 -11.94 13.60
CA ILE A 118 -13.31 -10.79 12.87
C ILE A 118 -14.42 -9.80 12.52
N LYS A 119 -15.56 -10.28 12.04
CA LYS A 119 -16.71 -9.44 11.68
C LYS A 119 -17.30 -8.70 12.88
N SER A 120 -17.27 -9.31 14.06
CA SER A 120 -17.75 -8.72 15.32
C SER A 120 -16.75 -7.79 16.01
N ALA A 121 -15.53 -7.63 15.49
CA ALA A 121 -14.56 -6.69 16.03
C ALA A 121 -15.11 -5.25 15.99
N LYS A 122 -14.76 -4.44 17.00
CA LYS A 122 -15.28 -3.08 17.14
C LYS A 122 -14.47 -2.05 16.36
N SER A 123 -13.25 -2.41 15.98
CA SER A 123 -12.34 -1.53 15.25
C SER A 123 -11.52 -2.32 14.22
N PRO A 124 -11.02 -1.66 13.17
CA PRO A 124 -10.14 -2.30 12.19
C PRO A 124 -8.84 -2.83 12.82
N GLU A 125 -8.30 -2.16 13.84
CA GLU A 125 -7.15 -2.63 14.62
C GLU A 125 -7.45 -3.92 15.37
N GLU A 126 -8.65 -4.04 15.95
CA GLU A 126 -9.11 -5.26 16.59
C GLU A 126 -9.30 -6.38 15.57
N ALA A 127 -9.92 -6.11 14.43
CA ALA A 127 -10.08 -7.07 13.33
C ALA A 127 -8.71 -7.58 12.85
N ALA A 128 -7.74 -6.68 12.65
CA ALA A 128 -6.37 -7.00 12.28
C ALA A 128 -5.67 -7.87 13.34
N LYS A 129 -5.84 -7.53 14.62
CA LYS A 129 -5.28 -8.30 15.74
C LYS A 129 -5.87 -9.71 15.81
N VAL A 130 -7.19 -9.84 15.72
CA VAL A 130 -7.88 -11.13 15.74
C VAL A 130 -7.47 -11.97 14.53
N GLY A 131 -7.55 -11.42 13.32
CA GLY A 131 -7.18 -12.12 12.08
C GLY A 131 -5.74 -12.63 12.09
N ARG A 132 -4.77 -11.80 12.48
CA ARG A 132 -3.36 -12.22 12.61
C ARG A 132 -3.15 -13.27 13.69
N SER A 133 -3.86 -13.17 14.81
CA SER A 133 -3.76 -14.16 15.89
C SER A 133 -4.32 -15.51 15.45
N MET A 134 -5.48 -15.52 14.79
CA MET A 134 -6.10 -16.74 14.27
C MET A 134 -5.26 -17.39 13.18
N GLN A 135 -4.67 -16.60 12.26
CA GLN A 135 -3.75 -17.10 11.25
C GLN A 135 -2.53 -17.81 11.88
N ARG A 136 -2.00 -17.27 12.98
CA ARG A 136 -0.85 -17.87 13.68
C ARG A 136 -1.22 -19.13 14.45
N LEU A 137 -2.38 -19.13 15.12
CA LEU A 137 -2.83 -20.26 15.94
C LEU A 137 -3.39 -21.42 15.10
N HIS A 138 -4.01 -21.09 13.96
CA HIS A 138 -4.70 -22.04 13.09
C HIS A 138 -4.34 -21.80 11.62
N PRO A 139 -3.07 -22.00 11.24
CA PRO A 139 -2.63 -21.78 9.85
C PRO A 139 -3.37 -22.70 8.86
N ASN A 140 -3.83 -23.87 9.31
CA ASN A 140 -4.62 -24.82 8.53
C ASN A 140 -6.04 -24.33 8.19
N LEU A 141 -6.52 -23.28 8.87
CA LEU A 141 -7.82 -22.65 8.60
C LEU A 141 -7.71 -21.48 7.61
N VAL A 142 -6.49 -21.12 7.21
CA VAL A 142 -6.25 -20.10 6.18
C VAL A 142 -6.34 -20.77 4.81
N ARG A 143 -6.98 -20.09 3.86
CA ARG A 143 -7.04 -20.54 2.46
C ARG A 143 -5.64 -20.74 1.88
N ALA A 144 -5.47 -21.81 1.10
CA ALA A 144 -4.16 -22.25 0.62
C ALA A 144 -3.51 -21.26 -0.38
N ASP A 145 -4.32 -20.54 -1.14
CA ASP A 145 -3.94 -19.55 -2.14
C ASP A 145 -3.85 -18.12 -1.58
N TRP A 146 -3.78 -17.95 -0.24
CA TRP A 146 -3.82 -16.64 0.38
C TRP A 146 -2.72 -15.69 -0.12
N GLU A 147 -1.50 -16.20 -0.30
CA GLU A 147 -0.38 -15.37 -0.75
C GLU A 147 -0.56 -14.87 -2.20
N ASP A 148 -1.28 -15.63 -3.03
CA ASP A 148 -1.57 -15.28 -4.42
C ASP A 148 -2.72 -14.26 -4.50
N VAL A 149 -3.75 -14.41 -3.66
CA VAL A 149 -5.00 -13.62 -3.76
C VAL A 149 -5.04 -12.39 -2.85
N LYS A 150 -4.12 -12.24 -1.89
CA LYS A 150 -4.15 -11.13 -0.91
C LYS A 150 -4.18 -9.74 -1.56
N ILE A 151 -3.51 -9.57 -2.70
CA ILE A 151 -3.48 -8.30 -3.44
C ILE A 151 -4.85 -8.01 -4.05
N ASP A 152 -5.46 -9.00 -4.70
CA ASP A 152 -6.77 -8.87 -5.34
C ASP A 152 -7.90 -8.68 -4.33
N VAL A 153 -7.81 -9.34 -3.18
CA VAL A 153 -8.75 -9.14 -2.06
C VAL A 153 -8.67 -7.70 -1.55
N MET A 154 -7.46 -7.18 -1.30
CA MET A 154 -7.30 -5.78 -0.86
C MET A 154 -7.84 -4.83 -1.93
N TYR A 155 -7.49 -5.06 -3.20
CA TYR A 155 -7.96 -4.25 -4.32
C TYR A 155 -9.48 -4.21 -4.42
N SER A 156 -10.13 -5.37 -4.29
CA SER A 156 -11.59 -5.49 -4.34
C SER A 156 -12.26 -4.70 -3.21
N GLY A 157 -11.71 -4.77 -2.00
CA GLY A 157 -12.19 -3.99 -0.86
C GLY A 157 -12.02 -2.48 -1.05
N LEU A 158 -10.85 -2.04 -1.53
CA LEU A 158 -10.59 -0.64 -1.86
C LEU A 158 -11.52 -0.13 -2.97
N ARG A 159 -11.65 -0.88 -4.07
CA ARG A 159 -12.56 -0.53 -5.16
C ARG A 159 -13.99 -0.36 -4.65
N CYS A 160 -14.51 -1.32 -3.87
CA CYS A 160 -15.85 -1.22 -3.29
C CYS A 160 -16.00 0.05 -2.44
N LYS A 161 -15.03 0.34 -1.56
CA LYS A 161 -15.02 1.55 -0.73
C LYS A 161 -15.07 2.82 -1.59
N PHE A 162 -14.11 3.04 -2.48
CA PHE A 162 -14.06 4.28 -3.25
C PHE A 162 -15.20 4.40 -4.26
N SER A 163 -15.74 3.30 -4.77
CA SER A 163 -16.95 3.32 -5.60
C SER A 163 -18.22 3.64 -4.80
N SER A 164 -18.29 3.27 -3.52
CA SER A 164 -19.48 3.48 -2.67
C SER A 164 -19.56 4.89 -2.09
N TYR A 165 -18.44 5.59 -1.97
CA TYR A 165 -18.35 6.91 -1.34
C TYR A 165 -17.87 7.98 -2.34
N PRO A 166 -18.78 8.75 -2.95
CA PRO A 166 -18.42 9.74 -3.98
C PRO A 166 -17.36 10.74 -3.54
N TYR A 167 -17.38 11.20 -2.29
CA TYR A 167 -16.36 12.13 -1.78
C TYR A 167 -14.97 11.49 -1.69
N LEU A 168 -14.87 10.18 -1.40
CA LEU A 168 -13.61 9.45 -1.43
C LEU A 168 -13.10 9.29 -2.86
N LYS A 169 -14.00 8.97 -3.80
CA LYS A 169 -13.65 8.93 -5.23
C LYS A 169 -13.07 10.28 -5.68
N SER A 170 -13.75 11.38 -5.37
CA SER A 170 -13.26 12.73 -5.69
C SER A 170 -11.93 13.05 -5.02
N MET A 171 -11.76 12.68 -3.76
CA MET A 171 -10.49 12.86 -3.04
C MET A 171 -9.35 12.08 -3.69
N LEU A 172 -9.59 10.84 -4.14
CA LEU A 172 -8.60 10.04 -4.85
C LEU A 172 -8.24 10.69 -6.20
N LEU A 173 -9.24 11.10 -6.99
CA LEU A 173 -9.03 11.74 -8.28
C LEU A 173 -8.26 13.07 -8.15
N ALA A 174 -8.50 13.83 -7.07
CA ALA A 174 -7.79 15.08 -6.80
C ALA A 174 -6.28 14.90 -6.57
N THR A 175 -5.81 13.66 -6.35
CA THR A 175 -4.38 13.36 -6.23
C THR A 175 -3.69 13.03 -7.56
N SER A 176 -4.41 13.15 -8.68
CA SER A 176 -3.87 12.89 -10.03
C SER A 176 -2.50 13.54 -10.22
N GLY A 177 -1.57 12.79 -10.82
CA GLY A 177 -0.18 13.21 -10.99
C GLY A 177 0.72 13.11 -9.76
N SER A 178 0.20 12.69 -8.60
CA SER A 178 1.01 12.44 -7.39
C SER A 178 1.19 10.96 -7.10
N VAL A 179 2.34 10.58 -6.56
CA VAL A 179 2.59 9.25 -6.01
C VAL A 179 1.95 9.14 -4.63
N LEU A 180 1.19 8.08 -4.39
CA LEU A 180 0.58 7.80 -3.09
C LEU A 180 1.44 6.82 -2.31
N VAL A 181 1.82 7.17 -1.08
CA VAL A 181 2.64 6.31 -0.22
C VAL A 181 1.96 6.12 1.13
N GLU A 182 1.70 4.86 1.49
CA GLU A 182 1.28 4.52 2.85
C GLU A 182 2.51 4.59 3.76
N ALA A 183 2.53 5.54 4.69
CA ALA A 183 3.73 5.87 5.48
C ALA A 183 3.80 5.10 6.81
N SER A 184 3.41 3.82 6.82
CA SER A 184 3.62 2.96 7.98
C SER A 184 5.11 2.64 8.16
N PRO A 185 5.71 2.99 9.30
CA PRO A 185 7.12 2.73 9.56
C PRO A 185 7.43 1.25 9.86
N HIS A 186 6.40 0.39 9.88
CA HIS A 186 6.51 -1.01 10.28
C HIS A 186 5.97 -2.00 9.25
N ASP A 187 5.22 -1.53 8.25
CA ASP A 187 4.65 -2.38 7.21
C ASP A 187 5.47 -2.24 5.93
N LEU A 188 6.32 -3.24 5.67
CA LEU A 188 7.18 -3.26 4.48
C LEU A 188 6.49 -3.80 3.23
N PHE A 189 5.28 -4.34 3.36
CA PHE A 189 4.55 -4.92 2.22
C PHE A 189 3.50 -3.93 1.70
N TRP A 190 2.57 -3.52 2.56
CA TRP A 190 1.53 -2.56 2.18
C TRP A 190 2.02 -1.12 2.24
N GLY A 191 2.94 -0.83 3.16
CA GLY A 191 3.53 0.47 3.41
C GLY A 191 4.86 0.71 2.72
N GLY A 192 5.33 1.96 2.82
CA GLY A 192 6.61 2.43 2.32
C GLY A 192 7.77 2.19 3.28
N GLY A 193 7.55 1.70 4.49
CA GLY A 193 8.62 1.56 5.48
C GLY A 193 9.07 2.91 6.07
N ARG A 194 10.07 2.87 6.96
CA ARG A 194 10.55 4.08 7.64
C ARG A 194 11.47 4.92 6.74
N GLU A 195 12.37 4.23 6.06
CA GLU A 195 13.41 4.78 5.18
C GLU A 195 13.06 4.58 3.70
N GLY A 196 11.81 4.20 3.41
CA GLY A 196 11.36 3.95 2.04
C GLY A 196 11.63 2.53 1.54
N GLU A 197 12.00 1.61 2.41
CA GLU A 197 12.35 0.22 2.10
C GLU A 197 11.13 -0.69 1.84
N GLY A 198 9.91 -0.18 2.04
CA GLY A 198 8.67 -0.92 1.85
C GLY A 198 8.17 -0.92 0.40
N LEU A 199 7.42 -1.95 0.03
CA LEU A 199 6.92 -2.15 -1.34
C LEU A 199 5.76 -1.22 -1.72
N ASN A 200 5.10 -0.61 -0.73
CA ASN A 200 3.99 0.34 -0.89
C ASN A 200 2.85 -0.22 -1.77
N TYR A 201 2.50 -1.50 -1.62
CA TYR A 201 1.43 -2.09 -2.42
C TYR A 201 0.10 -1.35 -2.25
N LEU A 202 -0.19 -0.79 -1.07
CA LEU A 202 -1.45 -0.08 -0.85
C LEU A 202 -1.51 1.20 -1.70
N GLY A 203 -0.44 1.99 -1.69
CA GLY A 203 -0.32 3.17 -2.54
C GLY A 203 -0.44 2.82 -4.03
N ARG A 204 0.25 1.75 -4.47
CA ARG A 204 0.17 1.23 -5.85
C ARG A 204 -1.26 0.86 -6.26
N LEU A 205 -2.00 0.16 -5.39
CA LEU A 205 -3.40 -0.21 -5.66
C LEU A 205 -4.32 1.01 -5.75
N LEU A 206 -4.11 2.04 -4.92
CA LEU A 206 -4.87 3.28 -4.98
C LEU A 206 -4.59 4.07 -6.27
N MET A 207 -3.33 4.13 -6.71
CA MET A 207 -2.96 4.76 -7.98
C MET A 207 -3.57 4.02 -9.17
N ARG A 208 -3.51 2.68 -9.19
CA ARG A 208 -4.22 1.88 -10.19
C ARG A 208 -5.72 2.20 -10.22
N LEU A 209 -6.36 2.24 -9.06
CA LEU A 209 -7.79 2.54 -8.95
C LEU A 209 -8.11 3.97 -9.43
N ARG A 210 -7.22 4.93 -9.16
CA ARG A 210 -7.31 6.31 -9.65
C ARG A 210 -7.31 6.35 -11.18
N SER A 211 -6.39 5.65 -11.83
CA SER A 211 -6.31 5.57 -13.29
C SER A 211 -7.55 4.92 -13.91
N GLU A 212 -8.08 3.85 -13.30
CA GLU A 212 -9.33 3.22 -13.75
C GLU A 212 -10.51 4.20 -13.67
N PHE A 213 -10.64 4.95 -12.58
CA PHE A 213 -11.70 5.95 -12.43
C PHE A 213 -11.56 7.16 -13.37
N LEU A 214 -10.33 7.58 -13.69
CA LEU A 214 -10.10 8.61 -14.70
C LEU A 214 -10.55 8.14 -16.10
N GLY A 215 -10.23 6.90 -16.47
CA GLY A 215 -10.69 6.29 -17.73
C GLY A 215 -12.21 6.13 -17.84
N GLU A 216 -12.89 5.81 -16.73
CA GLU A 216 -14.37 5.80 -16.67
C GLU A 216 -14.96 7.21 -16.89
N SER A 217 -14.30 8.25 -16.39
CA SER A 217 -14.80 9.62 -16.50
C SER A 217 -14.75 10.16 -17.94
N SER A 218 -13.69 9.86 -18.70
CA SER A 218 -13.54 10.28 -20.10
C SER A 218 -14.56 9.64 -21.04
N THR A 219 -14.92 8.38 -20.81
CA THR A 219 -15.91 7.66 -21.65
C THR A 219 -17.35 8.12 -21.38
N SER A 220 -17.64 8.56 -20.15
CA SER A 220 -18.95 9.13 -19.79
C SER A 220 -19.19 10.52 -20.43
N SER A 221 -18.13 11.34 -20.59
CA SER A 221 -18.22 12.63 -21.26
C SER A 221 -18.39 12.53 -22.77
N GLU A 222 -17.77 11.55 -23.43
CA GLU A 222 -17.93 11.35 -24.89
C GLU A 222 -19.33 10.83 -25.25
N SER A 223 -19.92 9.98 -24.42
CA SER A 223 -21.28 9.45 -24.63
C SER A 223 -22.37 10.53 -24.54
N THR A 224 -22.11 11.62 -23.80
CA THR A 224 -23.05 12.74 -23.66
C THR A 224 -22.96 13.72 -24.85
N CYS A 225 -21.82 13.77 -25.54
CA CYS A 225 -21.60 14.67 -26.67
C CYS A 225 -22.15 14.14 -28.01
N LEU A 226 -22.45 12.85 -28.11
CA LEU A 226 -23.05 12.21 -29.29
C LEU A 226 -24.60 12.20 -29.27
N ALA A 227 -25.23 12.77 -28.23
CA ALA A 227 -26.67 12.77 -28.03
C ALA A 227 -27.34 14.16 -28.17
N LEU A 228 -26.67 15.13 -28.79
CA LEU A 228 -27.21 16.45 -29.16
C LEU A 228 -27.11 16.66 -30.67
#